data_AF-A0A3S7SJV5-F1
#
_entry.id   AF-A0A3S7SJV5-F1
#
_cell.length_a   1.000
_cell.length_b   1.000
_cell.length_c   1.000
_cell.angle_alpha   90.00
_cell.angle_beta   90.00
_cell.angle_gamma   90.00
#
_symmetry.space_group_name_H-M   'P 1'
#
loop_
_entity.id
_entity.type
_entity.pdbx_description
1 polymer ?
#
loop_
_entity_poly.entity_id
_entity_poly.type
_entity_poly.pdbx_seq_one_letter_code
_entity_poly.pdbx_strand_id
1 'polypeptide(L)'
;MVLSLANWYLSVIGGSTSGRPGSDYPVLGTVPYTNFYCDDQPYPGFYADMETRCQSWHYCDIDGRQTTFLCPNGTQFSQLVFVCDWWFNVRCELSE
;
A
#
# COMPACT_ATOMS: atom_id res chain seq x y z
N MET A 1 -22.22 -34.49 -13.68
CA MET A 1 -21.52 -34.44 -12.38
C MET A 1 -20.08 -33.92 -12.47
N VAL A 2 -19.38 -34.08 -13.61
CA VAL A 2 -17.98 -33.62 -13.79
C VAL A 2 -17.82 -32.09 -13.88
N LEU A 3 -18.82 -31.37 -14.41
CA LEU A 3 -18.79 -29.90 -14.52
C LEU A 3 -18.84 -29.17 -13.16
N SER A 4 -19.49 -29.76 -12.15
CA SER A 4 -19.50 -29.20 -10.79
C SER A 4 -18.10 -29.25 -10.16
N LEU A 5 -17.37 -30.35 -10.39
CA LEU A 5 -16.03 -30.55 -9.86
C LEU A 5 -14.98 -29.67 -10.55
N ALA A 6 -15.12 -29.36 -11.85
CA ALA A 6 -14.23 -28.42 -12.54
C ALA A 6 -14.37 -26.98 -12.01
N ASN A 7 -15.59 -26.57 -11.67
CA ASN A 7 -15.87 -25.25 -11.09
C ASN A 7 -15.42 -25.17 -9.62
N TRP A 8 -15.59 -26.26 -8.87
CA TRP A 8 -15.03 -26.40 -7.51
C TRP A 8 -13.50 -26.48 -7.52
N TYR A 9 -12.89 -27.08 -8.54
CA TYR A 9 -11.44 -27.14 -8.69
C TYR A 9 -10.88 -25.74 -8.95
N LEU A 10 -11.44 -24.97 -9.89
CA LEU A 10 -11.04 -23.57 -10.13
C LEU A 10 -11.14 -22.68 -8.87
N SER A 11 -12.11 -22.92 -7.97
CA SER A 11 -12.20 -22.21 -6.69
C SER A 11 -11.20 -22.68 -5.61
N VAL A 12 -10.56 -23.85 -5.77
CA VAL A 12 -9.64 -24.44 -4.78
C VAL A 12 -8.17 -24.35 -5.21
N ILE A 13 -7.85 -24.46 -6.51
CA ILE A 13 -6.49 -24.21 -7.05
C ILE A 13 -6.26 -22.77 -7.51
N GLY A 14 -7.31 -21.94 -7.61
CA GLY A 14 -7.19 -20.49 -7.71
C GLY A 14 -7.38 -19.89 -6.32
N GLY A 15 -6.34 -19.94 -5.48
CA GLY A 15 -6.40 -19.39 -4.13
C GLY A 15 -6.95 -17.96 -4.10
N SER A 16 -8.18 -17.80 -3.64
CA SER A 16 -8.88 -16.52 -3.47
C SER A 16 -8.33 -15.68 -2.30
N THR A 17 -7.01 -15.63 -2.13
CA THR A 17 -6.32 -14.81 -1.12
C THR A 17 -5.70 -13.54 -1.71
N SER A 18 -5.75 -13.36 -3.02
CA SER A 18 -5.17 -12.19 -3.68
C SER A 18 -6.27 -11.21 -4.07
N GLY A 19 -6.34 -10.07 -3.38
CA GLY A 19 -7.25 -8.98 -3.71
C GLY A 19 -7.15 -8.53 -5.17
N ARG A 20 -8.13 -7.78 -5.65
CA ARG A 20 -8.22 -7.23 -7.01
C ARG A 20 -7.30 -6.01 -7.15
N PRO A 21 -6.28 -6.05 -8.04
CA PRO A 21 -5.48 -4.88 -8.37
C PRO A 21 -6.32 -3.66 -8.76
N GLY A 22 -5.95 -2.48 -8.27
CA GLY A 22 -6.64 -1.22 -8.53
C GLY A 22 -7.88 -0.99 -7.66
N SER A 23 -8.59 -2.06 -7.28
CA SER A 23 -9.74 -2.01 -6.36
C SER A 23 -9.27 -2.13 -4.91
N ASP A 24 -8.74 -3.28 -4.54
CA ASP A 24 -8.44 -3.64 -3.15
C ASP A 24 -7.09 -3.08 -2.70
N TYR A 25 -6.17 -2.89 -3.66
CA TYR A 25 -4.88 -2.23 -3.45
C TYR A 25 -4.43 -1.47 -4.70
N PRO A 26 -3.66 -0.38 -4.54
CA PRO A 26 -3.08 0.37 -5.65
C PRO A 26 -1.95 -0.40 -6.36
N VAL A 27 -1.75 -0.08 -7.64
CA VAL A 27 -0.72 -0.71 -8.51
C VAL A 27 0.09 0.34 -9.25
N LEU A 28 0.54 1.35 -8.52
CA LEU A 28 1.44 2.37 -9.03
C LEU A 28 2.76 1.72 -9.44
N GLY A 29 3.24 2.06 -10.64
CA GLY A 29 4.54 1.60 -11.15
C GLY A 29 5.68 2.61 -10.90
N THR A 30 5.33 3.82 -10.50
CA THR A 30 6.24 4.93 -10.23
C THR A 30 5.66 5.79 -9.12
N VAL A 31 6.51 6.49 -8.39
CA VAL A 31 6.10 7.49 -7.40
C VAL A 31 5.32 8.61 -8.10
N PRO A 32 4.04 8.85 -7.77
CA PRO A 32 3.29 9.99 -8.30
C PRO A 32 3.63 11.26 -7.53
N TYR A 33 3.25 12.40 -8.10
CA TYR A 33 3.22 13.67 -7.38
C TYR A 33 1.93 13.76 -6.55
N THR A 34 2.04 14.14 -5.27
CA THR A 34 0.94 14.30 -4.31
C THR A 34 1.11 15.60 -3.53
N ASN A 35 0.14 16.00 -2.72
CA ASN A 35 0.25 17.20 -1.86
C ASN A 35 0.94 16.94 -0.51
N PHE A 36 1.73 15.88 -0.40
CA PHE A 36 2.50 15.62 0.81
C PHE A 36 3.82 16.43 0.82
N TYR A 37 4.05 17.16 1.91
CA TYR A 37 5.29 17.88 2.17
C TYR A 37 5.83 17.57 3.57
N CYS A 38 7.13 17.26 3.66
CA CYS A 38 7.80 17.06 4.94
C CYS A 38 7.81 18.30 5.83
N ASP A 39 7.78 19.50 5.24
CA ASP A 39 7.72 20.76 5.98
C ASP A 39 6.38 20.95 6.72
N ASP A 40 5.33 20.25 6.30
CA ASP A 40 4.02 20.27 6.97
C ASP A 40 3.93 19.24 8.10
N GLN A 41 4.94 18.38 8.28
CA GLN A 41 4.95 17.36 9.31
C GLN A 41 5.58 17.86 10.61
N PRO A 42 5.04 17.47 11.78
CA PRO A 42 5.51 18.00 13.06
C PRO A 42 6.90 17.49 13.47
N TYR A 43 7.34 16.35 12.93
CA TYR A 43 8.58 15.69 13.32
C TYR A 43 9.27 15.05 12.10
N PRO A 44 10.61 14.86 12.13
CA PRO A 44 11.27 14.01 11.16
C PRO A 44 10.82 12.56 11.36
N GLY A 45 10.74 11.79 10.28
CA GLY A 45 10.25 10.42 10.36
C GLY A 45 9.79 9.83 9.03
N PHE A 46 8.97 8.80 9.14
CA PHE A 46 8.38 8.07 8.03
C PHE A 46 6.88 8.34 8.01
N TYR A 47 6.34 8.65 6.84
CA TYR A 47 4.95 9.06 6.68
C TYR A 47 4.30 8.35 5.50
N ALA A 48 3.14 7.75 5.72
CA ALA A 48 2.33 7.17 4.65
C ALA A 48 1.74 8.27 3.76
N ASP A 49 1.71 8.03 2.45
CA ASP A 49 1.01 8.91 1.51
C ASP A 49 -0.44 8.46 1.31
N MET A 50 -1.36 9.19 1.91
CA MET A 50 -2.80 8.90 1.85
C MET A 50 -3.39 9.04 0.45
N GLU A 51 -2.89 9.97 -0.38
CA GLU A 51 -3.39 10.18 -1.75
C GLU A 51 -3.08 8.98 -2.65
N THR A 52 -1.99 8.26 -2.37
CA THR A 52 -1.63 7.02 -3.08
C THR A 52 -2.26 5.75 -2.52
N ARG A 53 -3.20 5.88 -1.56
CA ARG A 53 -3.69 4.75 -0.74
C ARG A 53 -2.53 4.02 -0.07
N CYS A 54 -1.61 4.78 0.54
CA CYS A 54 -0.45 4.29 1.26
C CYS A 54 0.51 3.40 0.46
N GLN A 55 0.45 3.35 -0.88
CA GLN A 55 1.48 2.64 -1.64
C GLN A 55 2.80 3.41 -1.63
N SER A 56 2.70 4.74 -1.68
CA SER A 56 3.83 5.64 -1.51
C SER A 56 3.99 5.99 -0.04
N TRP A 57 5.23 6.28 0.34
CA TRP A 57 5.58 6.80 1.65
C TRP A 57 6.79 7.72 1.55
N HIS A 58 6.94 8.58 2.55
CA HIS A 58 7.94 9.64 2.57
C HIS A 58 8.85 9.47 3.78
N TYR A 59 10.15 9.64 3.54
CA TYR A 59 11.13 9.89 4.58
C TYR A 59 11.39 11.39 4.68
N CYS A 60 11.10 11.94 5.86
CA CYS A 60 11.33 13.33 6.23
C CYS A 60 12.55 13.40 7.14
N ASP A 61 13.62 14.00 6.62
CA ASP A 61 14.87 14.20 7.35
C ASP A 61 14.77 15.42 8.29
N ILE A 62 15.73 15.56 9.21
CA ILE A 62 15.74 16.62 10.24
C ILE A 62 15.85 18.04 9.65
N ASP A 63 16.33 18.15 8.41
CA ASP A 63 16.49 19.40 7.67
C ASP A 63 15.35 19.67 6.68
N GLY A 64 14.25 18.90 6.75
CA GLY A 64 13.09 19.05 5.88
C GLY A 64 13.23 18.35 4.52
N ARG A 65 14.39 17.71 4.24
CA ARG A 65 14.54 16.96 2.99
C ARG A 65 13.56 15.79 2.93
N GLN A 66 12.82 15.75 1.83
CA GLN A 66 11.87 14.70 1.51
C GLN A 66 12.46 13.69 0.53
N THR A 67 12.37 12.41 0.86
CA THR A 67 12.59 11.31 -0.11
C THR A 67 11.35 10.46 -0.17
N THR A 68 10.85 10.19 -1.37
CA THR A 68 9.63 9.41 -1.58
C THR A 68 9.95 8.03 -2.13
N PHE A 69 9.25 7.02 -1.61
CA PHE A 69 9.45 5.61 -1.95
C PHE A 69 8.12 4.96 -2.30
N LEU A 70 8.18 3.82 -2.98
CA LEU A 70 7.01 3.06 -3.39
C LEU A 70 7.10 1.63 -2.87
N CYS A 71 6.04 1.17 -2.21
CA CYS A 71 5.85 -0.22 -1.86
C CYS A 71 5.53 -1.07 -3.11
N PRO A 72 5.97 -2.34 -3.16
CA PRO A 72 5.60 -3.26 -4.23
C PRO A 72 4.08 -3.44 -4.39
N ASN A 73 3.63 -3.79 -5.60
CA ASN A 73 2.22 -4.10 -5.87
C ASN A 73 1.68 -5.19 -4.92
N GLY A 74 0.53 -4.92 -4.29
CA GLY A 74 -0.07 -5.81 -3.29
C GLY A 74 0.31 -5.49 -1.85
N THR A 75 1.17 -4.49 -1.62
CA THR A 75 1.54 -4.00 -0.30
C THR A 75 1.25 -2.51 -0.14
N GLN A 76 1.09 -2.08 1.10
CA GLN A 76 0.92 -0.69 1.50
C GLN A 76 1.87 -0.40 2.67
N PHE A 77 2.31 0.84 2.81
CA PHE A 77 3.12 1.26 3.94
C PHE A 77 2.27 1.31 5.20
N SER A 78 2.70 0.58 6.23
CA SER A 78 2.07 0.58 7.54
C SER A 78 2.73 1.61 8.43
N GLN A 79 2.04 2.73 8.69
CA GLN A 79 2.50 3.78 9.59
C GLN A 79 2.76 3.27 11.01
N LEU A 80 2.04 2.22 11.44
CA LEU A 80 2.14 1.65 12.78
C LEU A 80 3.47 0.92 13.03
N VAL A 81 4.00 0.24 12.01
CA VAL A 81 5.19 -0.64 12.14
C VAL A 81 6.32 -0.28 11.17
N PHE A 82 6.14 0.80 10.40
CA PHE A 82 7.14 1.37 9.47
C PHE A 82 7.68 0.38 8.43
N VAL A 83 6.80 -0.46 7.86
CA VAL A 83 7.15 -1.42 6.81
C VAL A 83 6.04 -1.49 5.77
N CYS A 84 6.39 -1.84 4.53
CA CYS A 84 5.39 -2.27 3.54
C CYS A 84 4.85 -3.65 3.94
N ASP A 85 3.58 -3.71 4.32
CA ASP A 85 2.87 -4.95 4.66
C ASP A 85 1.77 -5.22 3.63
N TRP A 86 1.22 -6.42 3.62
CA TRP A 86 0.13 -6.80 2.75
C TRP A 86 -1.08 -5.88 2.92
N TRP A 87 -1.72 -5.54 1.80
CA TRP A 87 -2.79 -4.55 1.77
C TRP A 87 -3.92 -4.80 2.79
N PHE A 88 -4.23 -6.07 3.10
CA PHE A 88 -5.27 -6.44 4.06
C PHE A 88 -4.86 -6.29 5.54
N ASN A 89 -3.56 -6.12 5.82
CA ASN A 89 -3.03 -5.85 7.16
C ASN A 89 -2.94 -4.35 7.47
N VAL A 90 -2.99 -3.49 6.45
CA VAL A 90 -2.75 -2.05 6.57
C VAL A 90 -4.07 -1.28 6.62
N ARG A 91 -4.23 -0.46 7.66
CA ARG A 91 -5.33 0.51 7.79
C ARG A 91 -4.85 1.89 7.32
N CYS A 92 -4.85 2.10 6.01
CA CYS A 92 -4.33 3.33 5.42
C CYS A 92 -5.03 4.58 6.00
N GLU A 93 -6.35 4.55 6.13
CA GLU A 93 -7.20 5.60 6.73
C GLU A 93 -6.82 6.05 8.16
N LEU A 94 -5.96 5.30 8.86
CA LEU A 94 -5.47 5.62 10.20
C LEU A 94 -4.01 6.12 10.20
N SER A 95 -3.46 6.47 9.04
CA SER A 95 -2.04 6.84 8.88
C SER A 95 -1.75 8.35 8.91
N GLU A 96 -2.74 9.16 9.30
CA GLU A 96 -2.61 10.60 9.60
C GLU A 96 -2.51 10.88 11.10
#